data_AF-A0A2J8RVK7-F1
#
_entry.id   AF-A0A2J8RVK7-F1
#
_cell.length_a   1.000
_cell.length_b   1.000
_cell.length_c   1.000
_cell.angle_alpha   90.00
_cell.angle_beta   90.00
_cell.angle_gamma   90.00
#
_symmetry.space_group_name_H-M   'P 1'
#
loop_
_entity.id
_entity.type
_entity.pdbx_description
1 polymer ?
#
loop_
_entity_poly.entity_id
_entity_poly.type
_entity_poly.pdbx_seq_one_letter_code
_entity_poly.pdbx_strand_id
1 'polypeptide(L)'
;MASEKPLAAVTCTAPVNIAVIKYWGKRDEELVLPINSSLSVTLHQDQLKTTTTAIISKDFTEDRIWLNGREEDVGQPRLQACLREIRCLAQKRRNSRDGDPLPSSLSFKVHVASVNNFPTAAGLASSAAGYACLVAAGVGLSPVIPVLKRLMGEKHFRPGVQDQPGPRTYTLARVYGVESDLSEVARRGSGSACRSLYGGFVEWQMGEQADGKDSIAWQVAPESHWPELRVLILVVSAEKKLTGSTVGMRASVETSPLLRFRADSVVPARV
;
A
#
# COMPACT_ATOMS: atom_id res chain seq x y z
N MET A 1 -0.94 36.22 -7.02
CA MET A 1 0.04 35.71 -6.03
C MET A 1 0.70 34.49 -6.65
N ALA A 2 2.03 34.48 -6.74
CA ALA A 2 2.74 33.34 -7.33
C ALA A 2 2.64 32.14 -6.38
N SER A 3 1.93 31.09 -6.79
CA SER A 3 1.93 29.81 -6.06
C SER A 3 3.36 29.28 -6.03
N GLU A 4 3.87 28.98 -4.84
CA GLU A 4 5.19 28.38 -4.69
C GLU A 4 5.17 26.98 -5.31
N LYS A 5 6.29 26.60 -5.95
CA LYS A 5 6.43 25.29 -6.60
C LYS A 5 6.21 24.14 -5.60
N PRO A 6 5.69 22.98 -6.04
CA PRO A 6 5.57 21.80 -5.19
C PRO A 6 6.95 21.43 -4.63
N LEU A 7 6.99 21.12 -3.33
CA LEU A 7 8.23 20.80 -2.63
C LEU A 7 8.79 19.44 -3.05
N ALA A 8 7.90 18.47 -3.29
CA ALA A 8 8.24 17.17 -3.85
C ALA A 8 7.00 16.56 -4.52
N ALA A 9 7.21 15.88 -5.64
CA ALA A 9 6.22 15.04 -6.32
C ALA A 9 6.84 13.68 -6.61
N VAL A 10 6.17 12.61 -6.23
CA VAL A 10 6.65 11.23 -6.42
C VAL A 10 5.53 10.40 -7.03
N THR A 11 5.85 9.66 -8.09
CA THR A 11 4.95 8.70 -8.73
C THR A 11 5.58 7.32 -8.68
N CYS A 12 4.81 6.32 -8.25
CA CYS A 12 5.23 4.93 -8.21
C CYS A 12 4.11 4.01 -8.72
N THR A 13 4.46 2.75 -8.94
CA THR A 13 3.52 1.69 -9.26
C THR A 13 3.65 0.52 -8.27
N ALA A 14 2.54 -0.14 -7.94
CA ALA A 14 2.54 -1.34 -7.11
C ALA A 14 1.78 -2.49 -7.76
N PRO A 15 2.28 -3.73 -7.61
CA PRO A 15 1.63 -4.91 -8.15
C PRO A 15 0.44 -5.39 -7.31
N VAL A 16 -0.43 -6.16 -7.95
CA VAL A 16 -1.43 -7.00 -7.28
C VAL A 16 -0.77 -8.30 -6.82
N ASN A 17 -1.21 -8.87 -5.69
CA ASN A 17 -0.83 -10.23 -5.26
C ASN A 17 -2.06 -11.13 -5.15
N ILE A 18 -1.86 -12.45 -5.36
CA ILE A 18 -2.88 -13.49 -5.20
C ILE A 18 -2.43 -14.47 -4.12
N ALA A 19 -3.22 -14.55 -3.03
CA ALA A 19 -2.93 -15.47 -1.94
C ALA A 19 -3.13 -16.93 -2.37
N VAL A 20 -2.10 -17.76 -2.20
CA VAL A 20 -2.16 -19.22 -2.33
C VAL A 20 -2.49 -19.88 -0.97
N ILE A 21 -1.97 -19.31 0.13
CA ILE A 21 -2.44 -19.56 1.50
C ILE A 21 -3.19 -18.34 1.99
N LYS A 22 -4.49 -18.51 2.29
CA LYS A 22 -5.42 -17.39 2.48
C LYS A 22 -5.32 -16.73 3.85
N TYR A 23 -5.24 -15.41 3.84
CA TYR A 23 -5.59 -14.53 4.96
C TYR A 23 -7.12 -14.42 5.07
N TRP A 24 -7.69 -14.84 6.21
CA TRP A 24 -9.11 -14.67 6.50
C TRP A 24 -9.37 -14.67 8.01
N GLY A 25 -9.60 -13.48 8.59
CA GLY A 25 -9.85 -13.28 10.01
C GLY A 25 -8.75 -12.47 10.69
N LYS A 26 -9.13 -11.68 11.68
CA LYS A 26 -8.21 -10.82 12.45
C LYS A 26 -8.30 -11.17 13.92
N ARG A 27 -7.14 -11.22 14.60
CA ARG A 27 -7.07 -11.24 16.06
C ARG A 27 -7.10 -9.83 16.65
N ASP A 28 -6.69 -8.84 15.86
CA ASP A 28 -6.73 -7.42 16.20
C ASP A 28 -7.20 -6.59 15.00
N GLU A 29 -8.30 -5.87 15.16
CA GLU A 29 -8.88 -5.04 14.10
C GLU A 29 -8.20 -3.69 13.92
N GLU A 30 -7.65 -3.13 14.99
CA GLU A 30 -7.01 -1.82 14.99
C GLU A 30 -5.60 -1.93 14.38
N LEU A 31 -4.80 -2.88 14.87
CA LEU A 31 -3.47 -3.20 14.39
C LEU A 31 -3.49 -3.99 13.06
N VAL A 32 -4.67 -4.50 12.68
CA VAL A 32 -4.89 -5.33 11.49
C VAL A 32 -4.02 -6.60 11.53
N LEU A 33 -4.03 -7.29 12.68
CA LEU A 33 -3.26 -8.51 12.89
C LEU A 33 -4.08 -9.74 12.52
N PRO A 34 -3.53 -10.67 11.73
CA PRO A 34 -4.30 -11.81 11.23
C PRO A 34 -4.35 -12.93 12.27
N ILE A 35 -5.32 -13.84 12.15
CA ILE A 35 -5.35 -15.06 12.99
C ILE A 35 -4.37 -16.15 12.50
N ASN A 36 -3.83 -16.00 11.28
CA ASN A 36 -2.89 -16.95 10.68
C ASN A 36 -1.99 -16.26 9.65
N SER A 37 -0.78 -16.79 9.42
CA SER A 37 0.10 -16.35 8.34
C SER A 37 -0.51 -16.63 6.96
N SER A 38 -0.04 -15.95 5.92
CA SER A 38 -0.55 -16.11 4.56
C SER A 38 0.56 -15.99 3.53
N LEU A 39 0.43 -16.70 2.41
CA LEU A 39 1.41 -16.74 1.32
C LEU A 39 0.74 -16.32 0.02
N SER A 40 1.40 -15.48 -0.76
CA SER A 40 0.89 -15.01 -2.06
C SER A 40 1.95 -15.00 -3.15
N VAL A 41 1.49 -15.01 -4.39
CA VAL A 41 2.29 -14.71 -5.58
C VAL A 41 1.99 -13.28 -6.03
N THR A 42 3.03 -12.48 -6.22
CA THR A 42 2.94 -11.13 -6.78
C THR A 42 2.85 -11.21 -8.30
N LEU A 43 1.86 -10.54 -8.88
CA LEU A 43 1.64 -10.49 -10.32
C LEU A 43 2.49 -9.40 -10.97
N HIS A 44 2.90 -9.63 -12.21
CA HIS A 44 3.75 -8.69 -12.93
C HIS A 44 3.00 -7.39 -13.27
N GLN A 45 3.71 -6.26 -13.15
CA GLN A 45 3.13 -4.91 -13.28
C GLN A 45 2.87 -4.50 -14.74
N ASP A 46 3.37 -5.26 -15.71
CA ASP A 46 3.06 -5.04 -17.12
C ASP A 46 1.57 -5.27 -17.40
N GLN A 47 0.96 -6.24 -16.73
CA GLN A 47 -0.46 -6.53 -16.89
C GLN A 47 -1.31 -5.80 -15.85
N LEU A 48 -0.96 -5.88 -14.56
CA LEU A 48 -1.81 -5.40 -13.47
C LEU A 48 -1.03 -4.55 -12.47
N LYS A 49 -1.35 -3.27 -12.40
CA LYS A 49 -0.73 -2.32 -11.48
C LYS A 49 -1.66 -1.21 -11.02
N THR A 50 -1.40 -0.75 -9.81
CA THR A 50 -1.85 0.55 -9.32
C THR A 50 -0.74 1.55 -9.57
N THR A 51 -1.08 2.76 -10.04
CA THR A 51 -0.17 3.89 -10.15
C THR A 51 -0.62 4.98 -9.18
N THR A 52 0.26 5.43 -8.30
CA THR A 52 -0.04 6.48 -7.32
C THR A 52 0.97 7.61 -7.44
N THR A 53 0.46 8.84 -7.48
CA THR A 53 1.26 10.06 -7.41
C THR A 53 0.92 10.81 -6.14
N ALA A 54 1.92 11.13 -5.34
CA ALA A 54 1.80 11.92 -4.12
C ALA A 54 2.61 13.22 -4.24
N ILE A 55 2.02 14.32 -3.78
CA ILE A 55 2.63 15.65 -3.83
C ILE A 55 2.48 16.32 -2.47
N ILE A 56 3.54 16.97 -2.02
CA ILE A 56 3.50 17.89 -0.87
C ILE A 56 3.75 19.32 -1.33
N SER A 57 2.97 20.23 -0.76
CA SER A 57 3.11 21.66 -0.99
C SER A 57 2.81 22.43 0.29
N LYS A 58 3.42 23.60 0.45
CA LYS A 58 3.08 24.54 1.53
C LYS A 58 1.69 25.15 1.34
N ASP A 59 1.25 25.22 0.09
CA ASP A 59 -0.03 25.82 -0.30
C ASP A 59 -1.24 24.90 0.02
N PHE A 60 -1.00 23.64 0.39
CA PHE A 60 -2.07 22.71 0.70
C PHE A 60 -2.55 22.90 2.15
N THR A 61 -3.85 23.17 2.30
CA THR A 61 -4.52 23.37 3.61
C THR A 61 -5.07 22.08 4.21
N GLU A 62 -5.29 21.05 3.38
CA GLU A 62 -5.87 19.77 3.78
C GLU A 62 -5.26 18.58 3.02
N ASP A 63 -5.36 17.39 3.59
CA ASP A 63 -4.98 16.15 2.91
C ASP A 63 -6.12 15.75 1.97
N ARG A 64 -5.82 15.43 0.70
CA ARG A 64 -6.82 15.04 -0.30
C ARG A 64 -6.36 13.83 -1.08
N ILE A 65 -7.27 12.89 -1.32
CA ILE A 65 -6.97 11.64 -2.02
C ILE A 65 -8.00 11.42 -3.12
N TRP A 66 -7.53 11.10 -4.32
CA TRP A 66 -8.37 10.71 -5.45
C TRP A 66 -8.07 9.27 -5.87
N LEU A 67 -9.10 8.45 -6.03
CA LEU A 67 -9.03 7.10 -6.57
C LEU A 67 -9.83 7.02 -7.87
N ASN A 68 -9.17 6.65 -8.97
CA ASN A 68 -9.78 6.57 -10.31
C ASN A 68 -10.55 7.85 -10.70
N GLY A 69 -10.01 9.02 -10.34
CA GLY A 69 -10.60 10.32 -10.65
C GLY A 69 -11.73 10.78 -9.72
N ARG A 70 -12.14 9.96 -8.74
CA ARG A 70 -13.10 10.35 -7.70
C ARG A 70 -12.37 10.70 -6.43
N GLU A 71 -12.77 11.78 -5.78
CA GLU A 71 -12.24 12.16 -4.47
C GLU A 71 -12.79 11.23 -3.39
N GLU A 72 -11.90 10.76 -2.53
CA GLU A 72 -12.18 9.87 -1.41
C GLU A 72 -12.09 10.64 -0.09
N ASP A 73 -12.95 10.31 0.85
CA ASP A 73 -12.89 10.89 2.19
C ASP A 73 -11.63 10.43 2.93
N VAL A 74 -10.73 11.38 3.22
CA VAL A 74 -9.49 11.13 3.96
C VAL A 74 -9.75 10.84 5.44
N GLY A 75 -10.94 11.16 5.96
CA GLY A 75 -11.40 10.82 7.31
C GLY A 75 -11.61 9.32 7.54
N GLN A 76 -11.59 8.49 6.49
CA GLN A 76 -11.71 7.05 6.61
C GLN A 76 -10.63 6.46 7.55
N PRO A 77 -10.99 5.62 8.54
CA PRO A 77 -10.07 5.17 9.59
C PRO A 77 -8.77 4.53 9.08
N ARG A 78 -8.84 3.80 7.97
CA ARG A 78 -7.68 3.12 7.34
C ARG A 78 -6.71 4.10 6.70
N LEU A 79 -7.20 5.12 6.01
CA LEU A 79 -6.38 6.17 5.42
C LEU A 79 -5.71 6.99 6.53
N GLN A 80 -6.46 7.35 7.57
CA GLN A 80 -5.91 8.04 8.75
C GLN A 80 -4.83 7.22 9.46
N ALA A 81 -5.05 5.93 9.70
CA ALA A 81 -4.06 5.06 10.32
C ALA A 81 -2.77 4.99 9.47
N CYS A 82 -2.91 4.85 8.16
CA CYS A 82 -1.79 4.83 7.21
C CYS A 82 -1.00 6.14 7.20
N LEU A 83 -1.70 7.29 7.08
CA LEU A 83 -1.08 8.62 7.08
C LEU A 83 -0.43 8.96 8.42
N ARG A 84 -1.04 8.55 9.53
CA ARG A 84 -0.49 8.77 10.88
C ARG A 84 0.80 7.99 11.08
N GLU A 85 0.82 6.71 10.70
CA GLU A 85 2.01 5.87 10.90
C GLU A 85 3.20 6.36 10.06
N ILE A 86 2.98 6.71 8.80
CA ILE A 86 4.07 7.20 7.94
C ILE A 86 4.62 8.55 8.42
N ARG A 87 3.76 9.43 8.95
CA ARG A 87 4.18 10.69 9.60
C ARG A 87 4.94 10.44 10.90
N CYS A 88 4.52 9.47 11.71
CA CYS A 88 5.19 9.06 12.94
C CYS A 88 6.60 8.53 12.66
N LEU A 89 6.76 7.66 11.65
CA LEU A 89 8.07 7.15 11.22
C LEU A 89 9.01 8.27 10.77
N ALA A 90 8.48 9.24 10.00
CA ALA A 90 9.24 10.39 9.56
C ALA A 90 9.65 11.33 10.72
N GLN A 91 8.81 11.48 11.75
CA GLN A 91 9.16 12.20 12.98
C GLN A 91 10.26 11.51 13.78
N LYS A 92 10.18 10.19 13.98
CA LYS A 92 11.19 9.42 14.73
C LYS A 92 12.58 9.55 14.10
N ARG A 93 12.68 9.48 12.77
CA ARG A 93 13.96 9.67 12.06
C ARG A 93 14.57 11.06 12.31
N ARG A 94 13.74 12.11 12.37
CA ARG A 94 14.19 13.49 12.63
C ARG A 94 14.86 13.61 14.01
N ASN A 95 14.29 12.96 15.02
CA ASN A 95 14.85 12.99 16.38
C ASN A 95 16.15 12.16 16.50
N SER A 96 16.42 11.23 15.58
CA SER A 96 17.63 10.39 15.59
C SER A 96 18.77 10.91 14.72
N ARG A 97 18.51 11.78 13.73
CA ARG A 97 19.55 12.45 12.93
C ARG A 97 19.74 13.88 13.44
N ASP A 98 20.71 14.04 14.32
CA ASP A 98 21.22 15.34 14.74
C ASP A 98 21.92 15.99 13.52
N GLY A 99 21.34 17.05 12.94
CA GLY A 99 22.10 17.99 12.10
C GLY A 99 21.68 18.25 10.64
N ASP A 100 20.64 17.63 10.07
CA ASP A 100 20.21 17.97 8.69
C ASP A 100 18.73 18.42 8.65
N PRO A 101 18.43 19.71 8.43
CA PRO A 101 17.07 20.22 8.39
C PRO A 101 16.43 19.84 7.05
N LEU A 102 15.91 18.61 6.93
CA LEU A 102 14.85 18.39 5.95
C LEU A 102 13.73 19.42 6.24
N PRO A 103 13.14 20.04 5.21
CA PRO A 103 12.13 21.08 5.40
C PRO A 103 10.99 20.56 6.27
N SER A 104 10.18 21.46 6.85
CA SER A 104 9.02 21.22 7.71
C SER A 104 7.87 20.41 7.06
N SER A 105 8.19 19.34 6.31
CA SER A 105 7.32 18.53 5.48
C SER A 105 6.28 17.75 6.25
N LEU A 106 6.51 17.50 7.54
CA LEU A 106 5.58 16.83 8.44
C LEU A 106 4.30 17.63 8.70
N SER A 107 4.34 18.97 8.62
CA SER A 107 3.15 19.82 8.70
C SER A 107 2.49 20.05 7.35
N PHE A 108 3.18 19.77 6.25
CA PHE A 108 2.61 19.96 4.92
C PHE A 108 1.58 18.88 4.64
N LYS A 109 0.49 19.32 4.03
CA LYS A 109 -0.58 18.44 3.63
C LYS A 109 -0.19 17.75 2.33
N VAL A 110 -0.82 16.60 2.08
CA VAL A 110 -0.52 15.77 0.91
C VAL A 110 -1.74 15.64 0.01
N HIS A 111 -1.51 15.85 -1.28
CA HIS A 111 -2.49 15.50 -2.31
C HIS A 111 -2.01 14.22 -3.01
N VAL A 112 -2.87 13.20 -3.06
CA VAL A 112 -2.56 11.89 -3.64
C VAL A 112 -3.58 11.54 -4.70
N ALA A 113 -3.14 11.18 -5.90
CA ALA A 113 -4.01 10.57 -6.90
C ALA A 113 -3.53 9.14 -7.19
N SER A 114 -4.46 8.21 -7.25
CA SER A 114 -4.22 6.79 -7.54
C SER A 114 -5.15 6.31 -8.65
N VAL A 115 -4.62 5.52 -9.59
CA VAL A 115 -5.39 4.90 -10.67
C VAL A 115 -4.97 3.43 -10.81
N ASN A 116 -5.94 2.55 -11.02
CA ASN A 116 -5.69 1.15 -11.31
C ASN A 116 -5.94 0.88 -12.79
N ASN A 117 -5.11 0.06 -13.44
CA ASN A 117 -5.35 -0.37 -14.83
C ASN A 117 -6.23 -1.63 -14.92
N PHE A 118 -6.90 -1.99 -13.82
CA PHE A 118 -7.76 -3.17 -13.73
C PHE A 118 -9.09 -2.83 -13.05
N PRO A 119 -10.19 -3.53 -13.39
CA PRO A 119 -11.51 -3.27 -12.84
C PRO A 119 -11.54 -3.51 -11.33
N THR A 120 -11.84 -2.46 -10.56
CA THR A 120 -11.90 -2.47 -9.08
C THR A 120 -12.85 -3.54 -8.52
N ALA A 121 -13.89 -3.92 -9.28
CA ALA A 121 -14.89 -4.88 -8.89
C ALA A 121 -14.60 -6.33 -9.31
N ALA A 122 -13.57 -6.60 -10.12
CA ALA A 122 -13.25 -7.95 -10.59
C ALA A 122 -12.60 -8.87 -9.53
N GLY A 123 -12.69 -8.50 -8.25
CA GLY A 123 -12.14 -9.31 -7.15
C GLY A 123 -10.62 -9.36 -7.08
N LEU A 124 -9.91 -8.64 -7.97
CA LEU A 124 -8.49 -8.37 -7.87
C LEU A 124 -8.28 -7.46 -6.67
N ALA A 125 -7.31 -7.77 -5.79
CA ALA A 125 -7.09 -7.12 -4.50
C ALA A 125 -6.69 -5.62 -4.64
N SER A 126 -7.63 -4.80 -5.11
CA SER A 126 -7.46 -3.39 -5.47
C SER A 126 -7.07 -2.54 -4.28
N SER A 127 -7.61 -2.84 -3.10
CA SER A 127 -7.18 -2.20 -1.85
C SER A 127 -5.75 -2.58 -1.47
N ALA A 128 -5.31 -3.81 -1.71
CA ALA A 128 -3.96 -4.24 -1.39
C ALA A 128 -2.92 -3.49 -2.24
N ALA A 129 -3.12 -3.47 -3.56
CA ALA A 129 -2.25 -2.71 -4.47
C ALA A 129 -2.35 -1.19 -4.24
N GLY A 130 -3.54 -0.67 -3.89
CA GLY A 130 -3.77 0.72 -3.53
C GLY A 130 -2.96 1.19 -2.32
N TYR A 131 -3.14 0.53 -1.17
CA TYR A 131 -2.43 0.86 0.06
C TYR A 131 -0.95 0.52 -0.03
N ALA A 132 -0.58 -0.53 -0.76
CA ALA A 132 0.81 -0.75 -1.13
C ALA A 132 1.29 0.47 -1.90
N CYS A 133 0.72 0.87 -3.03
CA CYS A 133 1.23 2.01 -3.79
C CYS A 133 1.21 3.36 -3.04
N LEU A 134 0.29 3.54 -2.08
CA LEU A 134 0.23 4.71 -1.20
C LEU A 134 1.41 4.77 -0.22
N VAL A 135 1.83 3.61 0.29
CA VAL A 135 2.88 3.51 1.31
C VAL A 135 4.25 3.20 0.70
N ALA A 136 4.23 2.31 -0.28
CA ALA A 136 5.31 1.46 -0.73
C ALA A 136 6.20 2.05 -1.80
N ALA A 137 7.34 1.38 -1.87
CA ALA A 137 8.29 1.36 -2.95
C ALA A 137 7.73 0.74 -4.23
N GLY A 138 7.52 1.58 -5.24
CA GLY A 138 7.34 1.11 -6.61
C GLY A 138 8.58 1.35 -7.45
N VAL A 139 8.92 0.38 -8.30
CA VAL A 139 9.91 0.53 -9.37
C VAL A 139 9.22 1.20 -10.55
N GLY A 140 9.73 2.34 -10.99
CA GLY A 140 9.25 3.02 -12.20
C GLY A 140 8.63 4.38 -11.93
N LEU A 141 9.31 5.43 -12.43
CA LEU A 141 8.75 6.76 -12.54
C LEU A 141 7.74 6.76 -13.69
N SER A 142 6.45 6.68 -13.36
CA SER A 142 5.38 6.94 -14.34
C SER A 142 5.10 8.44 -14.43
N PRO A 143 4.63 8.94 -15.58
CA PRO A 143 4.23 10.34 -15.70
C PRO A 143 3.14 10.66 -14.67
N VAL A 144 3.24 11.86 -14.08
CA VAL A 144 2.24 12.40 -13.14
C VAL A 144 0.83 12.22 -13.71
N ILE A 145 -0.06 11.68 -12.88
CA ILE A 145 -1.43 11.38 -13.28
C ILE A 145 -2.15 12.67 -13.72
N PRO A 146 -2.88 12.67 -14.87
CA PRO A 146 -3.53 13.86 -15.43
C PRO A 146 -4.44 14.61 -14.45
N VAL A 147 -5.07 13.90 -13.51
CA VAL A 147 -5.89 14.51 -12.45
C VAL A 147 -5.08 15.52 -11.64
N LEU A 148 -3.87 15.17 -11.19
CA LEU A 148 -3.02 16.12 -10.46
C LEU A 148 -2.42 17.20 -11.36
N LYS A 149 -2.11 16.88 -12.62
CA LYS A 149 -1.70 17.90 -13.60
C LYS A 149 -2.79 18.97 -13.78
N ARG A 150 -4.05 18.55 -13.86
CA ARG A 150 -5.20 19.45 -13.97
C ARG A 150 -5.45 20.23 -12.68
N LEU A 151 -5.31 19.59 -11.52
CA LEU A 151 -5.53 20.22 -10.21
C LEU A 151 -4.45 21.25 -9.87
N MET A 152 -3.19 21.03 -10.22
CA MET A 152 -2.11 21.98 -9.90
C MET A 152 -1.75 22.93 -11.03
N GLY A 153 -2.24 22.70 -12.25
CA GLY A 153 -1.83 23.44 -13.44
C GLY A 153 -0.48 22.96 -13.99
N GLU A 154 -0.30 23.04 -15.31
CA GLU A 154 0.88 22.50 -16.01
C GLU A 154 2.20 23.18 -15.62
N LYS A 155 2.15 24.42 -15.11
CA LYS A 155 3.34 25.23 -14.78
C LYS A 155 4.13 24.73 -13.56
N HIS A 156 3.55 23.82 -12.77
CA HIS A 156 4.13 23.29 -11.54
C HIS A 156 4.92 21.99 -11.74
N PHE A 157 4.86 21.40 -12.94
CA PHE A 157 5.56 20.16 -13.28
C PHE A 157 6.71 20.44 -14.25
N ARG A 158 7.96 20.34 -13.78
CA ARG A 158 9.12 20.39 -14.67
C ARG A 158 9.39 19.00 -15.28
N PRO A 159 9.73 18.91 -16.57
CA PRO A 159 10.46 17.75 -17.09
C PRO A 159 11.89 17.78 -16.52
N GLY A 160 12.35 16.70 -15.88
CA GLY A 160 13.77 16.55 -15.53
C GLY A 160 14.14 16.46 -14.04
N VAL A 161 13.31 15.89 -13.16
CA VAL A 161 13.87 15.29 -11.93
C VAL A 161 14.65 14.06 -12.37
N GLN A 162 15.98 14.11 -12.28
CA GLN A 162 16.89 13.12 -12.85
C GLN A 162 16.58 11.69 -12.39
N ASP A 163 16.44 10.80 -13.38
CA ASP A 163 16.44 9.35 -13.24
C ASP A 163 17.79 8.88 -12.70
N GLN A 164 17.83 8.52 -11.42
CA GLN A 164 18.92 7.73 -10.84
C GLN A 164 18.37 6.33 -10.56
N PRO A 165 18.88 5.27 -11.21
CA PRO A 165 18.49 3.89 -10.91
C PRO A 165 19.12 3.51 -9.57
N GLY A 166 18.30 3.57 -8.51
CA GLY A 166 18.66 3.12 -7.15
C GLY A 166 17.59 2.16 -6.59
N PRO A 167 17.92 1.38 -5.55
CA PRO A 167 17.04 0.33 -5.07
C PRO A 167 15.77 0.90 -4.41
N ARG A 168 14.61 0.32 -4.75
CA ARG A 168 13.31 0.38 -4.04
C ARG A 168 12.79 1.82 -3.75
N THR A 169 11.92 2.34 -4.63
CA THR A 169 11.46 3.76 -4.61
C THR A 169 10.10 4.01 -3.96
N TYR A 170 10.03 4.45 -2.70
CA TYR A 170 8.83 4.65 -1.87
C TYR A 170 8.00 5.92 -2.18
N THR A 171 6.65 5.91 -2.23
CA THR A 171 5.84 7.14 -2.49
C THR A 171 5.81 8.09 -1.29
N LEU A 172 4.91 7.87 -0.33
CA LEU A 172 4.82 8.69 0.88
C LEU A 172 6.11 8.58 1.71
N ALA A 173 6.75 7.42 1.71
CA ALA A 173 8.01 7.25 2.44
C ALA A 173 9.13 8.09 1.81
N ARG A 174 9.22 8.32 0.50
CA ARG A 174 10.21 9.27 -0.05
C ARG A 174 9.83 10.72 0.19
N VAL A 175 8.53 11.04 0.08
CA VAL A 175 8.00 12.38 0.38
C VAL A 175 8.31 12.79 1.83
N TYR A 176 8.24 11.84 2.76
CA TYR A 176 8.53 12.06 4.19
C TYR A 176 9.93 11.56 4.63
N GLY A 177 10.76 11.04 3.73
CA GLY A 177 12.11 10.55 4.03
C GLY A 177 12.17 9.36 5.00
N VAL A 178 11.35 8.31 4.83
CA VAL A 178 11.34 7.06 5.62
C VAL A 178 11.99 5.93 4.81
N GLU A 179 13.00 5.26 5.39
CA GLU A 179 13.77 4.15 4.79
C GLU A 179 13.57 2.80 5.51
N SER A 180 12.62 2.71 6.44
CA SER A 180 12.34 1.48 7.20
C SER A 180 11.44 0.49 6.44
N ASP A 181 11.30 -0.74 6.95
CA ASP A 181 10.26 -1.65 6.49
C ASP A 181 8.88 -0.97 6.61
N LEU A 182 8.10 -1.01 5.53
CA LEU A 182 6.78 -0.40 5.44
C LEU A 182 5.65 -1.43 5.50
N SER A 183 5.97 -2.69 5.78
CA SER A 183 5.00 -3.77 5.96
C SER A 183 3.93 -3.40 6.96
N GLU A 184 4.32 -2.83 8.11
CA GLU A 184 3.39 -2.38 9.14
C GLU A 184 2.44 -1.28 8.61
N VAL A 185 2.99 -0.24 7.99
CA VAL A 185 2.21 0.90 7.46
C VAL A 185 1.21 0.41 6.42
N ALA A 186 1.65 -0.46 5.49
CA ALA A 186 0.78 -1.03 4.47
C ALA A 186 -0.31 -1.91 5.09
N ARG A 187 0.04 -2.76 6.08
CA ARG A 187 -0.88 -3.64 6.81
C ARG A 187 -2.00 -2.85 7.49
N ARG A 188 -1.67 -1.74 8.15
CA ARG A 188 -2.64 -0.84 8.83
C ARG A 188 -3.69 -0.27 7.86
N GLY A 189 -3.29 0.04 6.64
CA GLY A 189 -4.19 0.48 5.60
C GLY A 189 -5.06 -0.65 5.03
N SER A 190 -4.42 -1.77 4.68
CA SER A 190 -5.08 -2.99 4.22
C SER A 190 -4.17 -4.20 4.49
N GLY A 191 -4.64 -5.17 5.29
CA GLY A 191 -3.78 -6.26 5.78
C GLY A 191 -2.94 -6.95 4.69
N SER A 192 -3.55 -7.33 3.56
CA SER A 192 -2.85 -7.97 2.44
C SER A 192 -1.95 -7.05 1.60
N ALA A 193 -1.95 -5.73 1.83
CA ALA A 193 -1.11 -4.78 1.10
C ALA A 193 0.38 -4.97 1.42
N CYS A 194 0.72 -5.42 2.64
CA CYS A 194 2.11 -5.69 3.03
C CYS A 194 2.79 -6.69 2.08
N ARG A 195 2.05 -7.67 1.54
CA ARG A 195 2.61 -8.65 0.59
C ARG A 195 2.88 -8.08 -0.80
N SER A 196 2.25 -6.96 -1.17
CA SER A 196 2.53 -6.27 -2.45
C SER A 196 3.78 -5.38 -2.40
N LEU A 197 4.50 -5.36 -1.28
CA LEU A 197 5.78 -4.64 -1.15
C LEU A 197 6.96 -5.37 -1.82
N TYR A 198 6.78 -6.65 -2.17
CA TYR A 198 7.81 -7.53 -2.71
C TYR A 198 7.34 -8.25 -3.99
N GLY A 199 8.29 -8.59 -4.86
CA GLY A 199 8.06 -9.44 -6.04
C GLY A 199 8.09 -10.93 -5.69
N GLY A 200 7.74 -11.79 -6.64
CA GLY A 200 7.80 -13.25 -6.49
C GLY A 200 6.78 -13.81 -5.49
N PHE A 201 7.25 -14.69 -4.60
CA PHE A 201 6.47 -15.31 -3.53
C PHE A 201 6.70 -14.56 -2.22
N VAL A 202 5.61 -14.20 -1.55
CA VAL A 202 5.65 -13.31 -0.38
C VAL A 202 4.76 -13.87 0.71
N GLU A 203 5.34 -14.08 1.89
CA GLU A 203 4.60 -14.45 3.10
C GLU A 203 4.30 -13.19 3.92
N TRP A 204 3.10 -13.12 4.49
CA TRP A 204 2.79 -12.24 5.61
C TRP A 204 2.74 -13.09 6.87
N GLN A 205 3.71 -12.88 7.74
CA GLN A 205 3.80 -13.52 9.05
C GLN A 205 2.76 -12.93 9.98
N MET A 206 2.04 -13.80 10.71
CA MET A 206 1.02 -13.33 11.64
C MET A 206 1.61 -12.54 12.81
N GLY A 207 2.86 -12.80 13.19
CA GLY A 207 3.48 -12.24 14.39
C GLY A 207 2.84 -12.75 15.68
N GLU A 208 3.59 -12.65 16.77
CA GLU A 208 3.21 -13.06 18.12
C GLU A 208 3.12 -11.87 19.07
N GLN A 209 3.86 -10.78 18.78
CA GLN A 209 3.86 -9.58 19.61
C GLN A 209 2.51 -8.86 19.55
N ALA A 210 2.03 -8.46 20.73
CA ALA A 210 0.78 -7.72 20.86
C ALA A 210 0.84 -6.32 20.24
N ASP A 211 2.02 -5.71 20.14
CA ASP A 211 2.21 -4.44 19.43
C ASP A 211 2.23 -4.60 17.90
N GLY A 212 2.27 -5.85 17.42
CA GLY A 212 2.21 -6.20 16.01
C GLY A 212 3.48 -5.91 15.20
N LYS A 213 4.62 -5.57 15.83
CA LYS A 213 5.85 -5.22 15.10
C LYS A 213 6.48 -6.37 14.33
N ASP A 214 6.20 -7.60 14.73
CA ASP A 214 6.65 -8.83 14.06
C ASP A 214 5.63 -9.38 13.05
N SER A 215 4.48 -8.74 12.87
CA SER A 215 3.52 -9.10 11.82
C SER A 215 3.85 -8.37 10.51
N ILE A 216 4.89 -8.84 9.84
CA ILE A 216 5.47 -8.23 8.64
C ILE A 216 5.40 -9.15 7.41
N ALA A 217 5.62 -8.57 6.23
CA ALA A 217 5.76 -9.35 5.01
C ALA A 217 7.23 -9.55 4.66
N TRP A 218 7.57 -10.72 4.13
CA TRP A 218 8.91 -11.02 3.65
C TRP A 218 8.87 -11.85 2.37
N GLN A 219 9.89 -11.68 1.53
CA GLN A 219 10.00 -12.37 0.25
C GLN A 219 10.54 -13.79 0.47
N VAL A 220 9.70 -14.78 0.22
CA VAL A 220 10.05 -16.21 0.29
C VAL A 220 10.95 -16.60 -0.88
N ALA A 221 10.60 -16.15 -2.08
CA ALA A 221 11.39 -16.37 -3.29
C ALA A 221 11.17 -15.21 -4.28
N PRO A 222 12.22 -14.74 -4.97
CA PRO A 222 12.08 -13.69 -5.97
C PRO A 222 11.32 -14.17 -7.21
N GLU A 223 10.85 -13.24 -8.03
CA GLU A 223 10.17 -13.53 -9.31
C GLU A 223 11.02 -14.37 -10.28
N SER A 224 12.35 -14.28 -10.18
CA SER A 224 13.30 -15.09 -10.97
C SER A 224 13.40 -16.54 -10.52
N HIS A 225 12.82 -16.91 -9.37
CA HIS A 225 12.87 -18.28 -8.85
C HIS A 225 12.01 -19.24 -9.68
N TRP A 226 10.88 -18.79 -10.21
CA TRP A 226 9.98 -19.61 -11.01
C TRP A 226 9.41 -18.84 -12.21
N PRO A 227 10.26 -18.49 -13.20
CA PRO A 227 9.88 -17.61 -14.30
C PRO A 227 8.91 -18.26 -15.30
N GLU A 228 8.72 -19.58 -15.26
CA GLU A 228 7.76 -20.32 -16.09
C GLU A 228 6.33 -20.27 -15.54
N LEU A 229 6.15 -19.91 -14.26
CA LEU A 229 4.82 -19.86 -13.66
C LEU A 229 3.95 -18.84 -14.41
N ARG A 230 2.72 -19.24 -14.74
CA ARG A 230 1.72 -18.38 -15.39
C ARG A 230 0.46 -18.33 -14.54
N VAL A 231 -0.19 -17.18 -14.55
CA VAL A 231 -1.45 -16.95 -13.84
C VAL A 231 -2.50 -16.52 -14.86
N LEU A 232 -3.59 -17.29 -14.95
CA LEU A 232 -4.76 -16.95 -15.75
C LEU A 232 -5.88 -16.50 -14.79
N ILE A 233 -6.45 -15.32 -15.04
CA ILE A 233 -7.54 -14.78 -14.22
C ILE A 233 -8.82 -14.81 -15.05
N LEU A 234 -9.78 -15.62 -14.62
CA LEU A 234 -11.10 -15.72 -15.24
C LEU A 234 -12.07 -14.81 -14.49
N VAL A 235 -12.43 -13.68 -15.10
CA VAL A 235 -13.40 -12.73 -14.53
C VAL A 235 -14.81 -13.26 -14.76
N VAL A 236 -15.40 -13.85 -13.71
CA VAL A 236 -16.76 -14.42 -13.77
C VAL A 236 -17.83 -13.32 -13.66
N SER A 237 -17.57 -12.29 -12.86
CA SER A 237 -18.44 -11.12 -12.72
C SER A 237 -17.62 -9.90 -12.30
N ALA A 238 -18.03 -8.73 -12.78
CA ALA A 238 -17.50 -7.43 -12.37
C ALA A 238 -18.49 -6.66 -11.47
N GLU A 239 -19.52 -7.33 -10.95
CA GLU A 239 -20.45 -6.71 -10.02
C GLU A 239 -19.84 -6.55 -8.63
N LYS A 240 -20.28 -5.52 -7.91
CA LYS A 240 -19.82 -5.28 -6.56
C LYS A 240 -20.31 -6.40 -5.64
N LYS A 241 -19.38 -7.05 -4.95
CA LYS A 241 -19.70 -8.07 -3.93
C LYS A 241 -20.66 -7.51 -2.89
N LEU A 242 -21.71 -8.29 -2.56
CA LEU A 242 -22.68 -7.94 -1.52
C LEU A 242 -22.01 -7.77 -0.15
N THR A 243 -21.12 -8.71 0.23
CA THR A 243 -20.39 -8.66 1.49
C THR A 243 -18.92 -8.31 1.24
N GLY A 244 -18.48 -7.19 1.80
CA GLY A 244 -17.07 -6.80 1.79
C GLY A 244 -16.23 -7.70 2.69
N SER A 245 -14.96 -7.95 2.31
CA SER A 245 -14.08 -8.88 3.01
C SER A 245 -13.91 -8.56 4.50
N THR A 246 -13.89 -7.29 4.90
CA THR A 246 -13.77 -6.87 6.30
C THR A 246 -14.92 -7.40 7.15
N VAL A 247 -16.16 -7.17 6.69
CA VAL A 247 -17.37 -7.59 7.40
C VAL A 247 -17.47 -9.11 7.38
N GLY A 248 -17.24 -9.73 6.22
CA GLY A 248 -17.32 -11.18 6.07
C GLY A 248 -16.30 -11.94 6.94
N MET A 249 -15.05 -11.45 7.01
CA MET A 249 -14.04 -12.12 7.84
C MET A 249 -14.26 -11.91 9.34
N ARG A 250 -14.81 -10.76 9.76
CA ARG A 250 -15.20 -10.53 11.16
C ARG A 250 -16.31 -11.48 11.58
N ALA A 251 -17.39 -11.53 10.79
CA ALA A 251 -18.49 -12.47 11.04
C ALA A 251 -18.01 -13.92 11.06
N SER A 252 -17.04 -14.29 10.20
CA SER A 252 -16.47 -15.63 10.20
C SER A 252 -15.70 -15.93 11.50
N VAL A 253 -14.96 -14.97 12.06
CA VAL A 253 -14.28 -15.11 13.36
C VAL A 253 -15.29 -15.26 14.50
N GLU A 254 -16.37 -14.50 14.46
CA GLU A 254 -17.40 -14.50 15.51
C GLU A 254 -18.27 -15.77 15.49
N THR A 255 -18.53 -16.34 14.31
CA THR A 255 -19.60 -17.34 14.14
C THR A 255 -19.13 -18.70 13.63
N SER A 256 -17.95 -18.81 13.01
CA SER A 256 -17.51 -20.07 12.39
C SER A 256 -16.65 -20.90 13.35
N PRO A 257 -17.14 -22.02 13.89
CA PRO A 257 -16.31 -22.88 14.75
C PRO A 257 -15.14 -23.53 13.99
N LEU A 258 -15.29 -23.70 12.67
CA LEU A 258 -14.24 -24.29 11.82
C LEU A 258 -13.09 -23.33 11.55
N LEU A 259 -13.31 -22.02 11.64
CA LEU A 259 -12.26 -21.03 11.35
C LEU A 259 -11.12 -21.11 12.38
N ARG A 260 -11.46 -21.36 13.65
CA ARG A 260 -10.47 -21.53 14.72
C ARG A 260 -9.58 -22.74 14.46
N PHE A 261 -10.17 -23.91 14.20
CA PHE A 261 -9.39 -25.11 13.86
C PHE A 261 -8.53 -24.92 12.61
N ARG A 262 -9.06 -24.22 11.59
CA ARG A 262 -8.28 -23.85 10.41
C ARG A 262 -7.03 -23.04 10.78
N ALA A 263 -7.20 -21.99 11.58
CA ALA A 263 -6.10 -21.10 11.96
C ALA A 263 -5.07 -21.81 12.85
N ASP A 264 -5.54 -22.59 13.82
CA ASP A 264 -4.69 -23.19 14.86
C ASP A 264 -3.96 -24.45 14.36
N SER A 265 -4.56 -25.24 13.47
CA SER A 265 -4.07 -26.60 13.14
C SER A 265 -3.89 -26.88 11.66
N VAL A 266 -4.51 -26.11 10.75
CA VAL A 266 -4.44 -26.39 9.31
C VAL A 266 -3.46 -25.47 8.60
N VAL A 267 -3.54 -24.15 8.86
CA VAL A 267 -2.68 -23.19 8.17
C VAL A 267 -1.21 -23.31 8.56
N PRO A 268 -0.81 -23.50 9.84
CA PRO A 268 0.59 -23.57 10.22
C PRO A 268 1.36 -24.70 9.51
N ALA A 269 0.71 -25.82 9.18
CA ALA A 269 1.31 -26.93 8.45
C ALA A 269 1.35 -26.73 6.92
N ARG A 270 0.76 -25.65 6.40
CA ARG A 270 0.66 -25.34 4.96
C ARG A 270 1.47 -24.13 4.52
N VAL A 271 1.97 -23.35 5.48
CA VAL A 271 2.82 -22.17 5.24
C VAL A 271 4.27 -22.63 5.17
#